data_AF-G8S6F4-F1
#
_entry.id   AF-G8S6F4-F1
#
_cell.length_a   1.000
_cell.length_b   1.000
_cell.length_c   1.000
_cell.angle_alpha   90.00
_cell.angle_beta   90.00
_cell.angle_gamma   90.00
#
_symmetry.space_group_name_H-M   'P 1'
#
loop_
_entity.id
_entity.type
_entity.pdbx_description
1 polymer ?
#
loop_
_entity_poly.entity_id
_entity_poly.type
_entity_poly.pdbx_seq_one_letter_code
_entity_poly.pdbx_strand_id
1 'polypeptide(L)'
;MTVLHQPRVAWDGALAMVRASRGRDFLDYSWRVRDLLGQPVYTELVATRDRLVAADFRTGGDRSTGDLEAGRWRVRLEELLHDRPELARAVVELTARAREA
;
A
#
# COMPACT_ATOMS: atom_id res chain seq x y z
N MET A 1 -11.18 -12.83 20.73
CA MET A 1 -11.46 -12.07 19.49
C MET A 1 -10.54 -10.86 19.47
N THR A 2 -9.60 -10.79 18.53
CA THR A 2 -8.72 -9.61 18.39
C THR A 2 -9.46 -8.54 17.61
N VAL A 3 -9.80 -7.44 18.28
CA VAL A 3 -10.41 -6.28 17.63
C VAL A 3 -9.32 -5.56 16.82
N LEU A 4 -9.51 -5.45 15.51
CA LEU A 4 -8.59 -4.71 14.64
C LEU A 4 -8.98 -3.22 14.64
N HIS A 5 -8.07 -2.35 15.06
CA HIS A 5 -8.27 -0.91 15.01
C HIS A 5 -8.11 -0.42 13.56
N GLN A 6 -9.22 -0.36 12.81
CA GLN A 6 -9.21 -0.10 11.36
C GLN A 6 -8.39 1.12 10.92
N PRO A 7 -8.47 2.31 11.56
CA PRO A 7 -7.63 3.45 11.19
C PRO A 7 -6.13 3.14 11.26
N ARG A 8 -5.72 2.28 12.21
CA ARG A 8 -4.32 1.89 12.36
C ARG A 8 -3.92 0.89 11.27
N VAL A 9 -4.81 -0.04 10.93
CA VAL A 9 -4.60 -0.99 9.83
C VAL A 9 -4.44 -0.26 8.50
N ALA A 10 -5.29 0.73 8.22
CA ALA A 10 -5.19 1.55 7.02
C ALA A 10 -3.87 2.33 6.97
N TRP A 11 -3.48 2.95 8.10
CA TRP A 11 -2.22 3.69 8.16
C TRP A 11 -0.98 2.80 7.97
N ASP A 12 -0.89 1.69 8.70
CA ASP A 12 0.26 0.78 8.60
C ASP A 12 0.33 0.13 7.21
N GLY A 13 -0.84 -0.21 6.63
CA GLY A 13 -0.95 -0.71 5.26
C GLY A 13 -0.51 0.30 4.21
N ALA A 14 -0.85 1.57 4.38
CA ALA A 14 -0.46 2.62 3.44
C ALA A 14 1.05 2.80 3.38
N LEU A 15 1.71 2.89 4.53
CA LEU A 15 3.18 2.98 4.62
C LEU A 15 3.84 1.74 3.99
N ALA A 16 3.28 0.57 4.25
CA ALA A 16 3.77 -0.69 3.72
C ALA A 16 3.65 -0.77 2.18
N MET A 17 2.52 -0.38 1.61
CA MET A 17 2.29 -0.37 0.16
C MET A 17 3.24 0.58 -0.57
N VAL A 18 3.45 1.78 -0.03
CA VAL A 18 4.41 2.75 -0.60
C VAL A 18 5.85 2.23 -0.52
N ARG A 19 6.23 1.63 0.61
CA ARG A 19 7.55 0.98 0.75
C ARG A 19 7.73 -0.14 -0.27
N ALA A 20 6.77 -1.06 -0.36
CA ALA A 20 6.83 -2.19 -1.28
C ALA A 20 6.83 -1.74 -2.76
N SER A 21 6.19 -0.60 -3.06
CA SER A 21 6.21 0.01 -4.40
C SER A 21 7.61 0.37 -4.89
N ARG A 22 8.53 0.71 -3.98
CA ARG A 22 9.95 0.96 -4.28
C ARG A 22 10.83 -0.29 -4.18
N GLY A 23 10.30 -1.39 -3.65
CA GLY A 23 11.03 -2.63 -3.42
C GLY A 23 11.40 -3.38 -4.70
N ARG A 24 12.38 -4.28 -4.57
CA ARG A 24 12.77 -5.21 -5.65
C ARG A 24 11.69 -6.26 -5.87
N ASP A 25 11.02 -6.69 -4.81
CA ASP A 25 9.97 -7.72 -4.84
C ASP A 25 8.57 -7.17 -5.17
N PHE A 26 8.53 -5.99 -5.79
CA PHE A 26 7.28 -5.31 -6.13
C PHE A 26 6.34 -6.16 -6.97
N LEU A 27 6.89 -6.90 -7.95
CA LEU A 27 6.07 -7.69 -8.87
C LEU A 27 5.27 -8.73 -8.07
N ASP A 28 5.93 -9.52 -7.23
CA ASP A 28 5.30 -10.53 -6.39
C ASP A 28 4.32 -9.91 -5.38
N TYR A 29 4.72 -8.80 -4.76
CA TYR A 29 3.84 -8.05 -3.87
C TYR A 29 2.56 -7.56 -4.58
N SER A 30 2.70 -7.02 -5.80
CA SER A 30 1.59 -6.48 -6.58
C SER A 30 0.59 -7.57 -6.97
N TRP A 31 1.06 -8.77 -7.33
CA TRP A 31 0.18 -9.91 -7.59
C TRP A 31 -0.63 -10.29 -6.35
N ARG A 32 0.01 -10.32 -5.18
CA ARG A 32 -0.70 -10.60 -3.93
C ARG A 32 -1.75 -9.54 -3.59
N VAL A 33 -1.46 -8.26 -3.87
CA VAL A 33 -2.43 -7.18 -3.71
C VAL A 33 -3.63 -7.37 -4.64
N ARG A 34 -3.40 -7.75 -5.91
CA ARG A 34 -4.49 -8.05 -6.85
C ARG A 34 -5.37 -9.17 -6.34
N ASP A 35 -4.77 -10.26 -5.87
CA ASP A 35 -5.51 -11.46 -5.43
C ASP A 35 -6.33 -11.20 -4.15
N LEU A 36 -5.82 -10.35 -3.25
CA LEU A 36 -6.46 -10.09 -1.95
C LEU A 36 -7.42 -8.90 -1.95
N LEU A 37 -7.07 -7.81 -2.64
CA LEU A 37 -7.81 -6.54 -2.59
C LEU A 37 -8.49 -6.18 -3.92
N GLY A 38 -8.13 -6.89 -5.00
CA GLY A 38 -8.74 -6.78 -6.32
C GLY A 38 -7.97 -5.90 -7.31
N GLN A 39 -8.41 -5.97 -8.56
CA GLN A 39 -7.82 -5.28 -9.71
C GLN A 39 -7.74 -3.74 -9.56
N PRO A 40 -8.74 -3.04 -8.98
CA PRO A 40 -8.64 -1.58 -8.82
C PRO A 40 -7.47 -1.17 -7.92
N VAL A 41 -7.27 -1.86 -6.80
CA VAL A 41 -6.19 -1.59 -5.85
C VAL A 41 -4.83 -1.90 -6.47
N TYR A 42 -4.73 -3.02 -7.20
CA TYR A 42 -3.54 -3.36 -7.98
C TYR A 42 -3.15 -2.26 -8.98
N THR A 43 -4.13 -1.76 -9.74
CA THR A 43 -3.89 -0.75 -10.79
C THR A 43 -3.33 0.54 -10.18
N GLU A 44 -3.91 0.97 -9.05
CA GLU A 44 -3.40 2.12 -8.31
C GLU A 44 -1.99 1.91 -7.76
N LEU A 45 -1.67 0.69 -7.32
CA LEU A 45 -0.34 0.35 -6.81
C LEU A 45 0.73 0.41 -7.89
N VAL A 46 0.44 -0.08 -9.10
CA VAL A 46 1.32 0.07 -10.26
C VAL A 46 1.54 1.55 -10.58
N ALA A 47 0.47 2.34 -10.61
CA ALA A 47 0.57 3.78 -10.84
C ALA A 47 1.39 4.50 -9.74
N THR A 48 1.26 4.09 -8.48
CA THR A 48 2.10 4.60 -7.37
C THR A 48 3.57 4.29 -7.60
N ARG A 49 3.92 3.06 -8.02
CA ARG A 49 5.31 2.73 -8.35
C ARG A 49 5.85 3.62 -9.45
N ASP A 50 5.11 3.82 -10.54
CA ASP A 50 5.54 4.66 -11.65
C ASP A 50 5.79 6.10 -11.20
N ARG A 51 4.89 6.66 -10.37
CA ARG A 51 5.05 8.00 -9.79
C ARG A 51 6.28 8.09 -8.89
N LEU A 52 6.53 7.08 -8.06
CA LEU A 52 7.67 7.04 -7.14
C LEU A 52 9.00 6.91 -7.89
N VAL A 53 9.08 6.00 -8.86
CA VAL A 53 10.27 5.82 -9.70
C VAL A 53 10.58 7.11 -10.48
N ALA A 54 9.57 7.72 -11.10
CA ALA A 54 9.75 8.97 -11.82
C ALA A 54 10.19 10.13 -10.89
N ALA A 55 9.68 10.18 -9.66
CA ALA A 55 10.11 11.16 -8.68
C ALA A 55 11.55 10.92 -8.22
N ASP A 56 11.91 9.67 -7.89
CA ASP A 56 13.26 9.30 -7.45
C ASP A 56 14.31 9.68 -8.50
N PHE A 57 14.02 9.50 -9.80
CA PHE A 57 14.87 9.97 -10.89
C PHE A 57 15.03 11.49 -10.96
N ARG A 58 13.99 12.26 -10.64
CA ARG A 58 14.03 13.74 -10.73
C ARG A 58 14.67 14.40 -9.52
N THR A 59 14.45 13.84 -8.33
CA THR A 59 14.81 14.48 -7.05
C THR A 59 15.98 13.82 -6.35
N GLY A 60 16.46 12.68 -6.84
CA GLY A 60 17.50 11.90 -6.17
C GLY A 60 17.00 11.15 -4.93
N GLY A 61 15.70 10.82 -4.89
CA GLY A 61 15.10 10.07 -3.77
C GLY A 61 14.49 10.93 -2.67
N ASP A 62 13.96 12.12 -3.01
CA ASP A 62 13.22 12.94 -2.06
C ASP A 62 12.04 12.16 -1.43
N ARG A 63 11.96 12.26 -0.11
CA ARG A 63 10.94 11.61 0.71
C ARG A 63 9.55 12.19 0.48
N SER A 64 9.43 13.44 0.04
CA SER A 64 8.15 14.15 -0.10
C SER A 64 7.11 13.39 -0.92
N THR A 65 7.52 12.78 -2.05
CA THR A 65 6.60 12.01 -2.91
C THR A 65 6.13 10.74 -2.21
N GLY A 66 7.00 10.09 -1.44
CA GLY A 66 6.64 8.93 -0.63
C GLY A 66 5.61 9.27 0.45
N ASP A 67 5.81 10.38 1.16
CA ASP A 67 4.89 10.82 2.20
C ASP A 67 3.52 11.22 1.61
N LEU A 68 3.50 11.86 0.43
CA LEU A 68 2.27 12.19 -0.30
C LEU A 68 1.51 10.93 -0.77
N GLU A 69 2.19 9.95 -1.35
CA GLU A 69 1.57 8.69 -1.74
C GLU A 69 1.07 7.92 -0.51
N ALA A 70 1.77 7.97 0.63
CA ALA A 70 1.33 7.33 1.86
C ALA A 70 0.03 7.96 2.38
N GLY A 71 -0.10 9.29 2.31
CA GLY A 71 -1.34 10.00 2.63
C GLY A 71 -2.51 9.56 1.75
N ARG A 72 -2.29 9.45 0.43
CA ARG A 72 -3.31 8.98 -0.52
C ARG A 72 -3.73 7.54 -0.24
N TRP A 73 -2.76 6.66 0.02
CA TRP A 73 -3.02 5.26 0.34
C TRP A 73 -3.77 5.09 1.65
N ARG A 74 -3.50 5.93 2.64
CA ARG A 74 -4.24 5.91 3.91
C ARG A 74 -5.72 6.15 3.66
N VAL A 75 -6.09 7.24 2.98
CA VAL A 75 -7.49 7.58 2.70
C VAL A 75 -8.15 6.45 1.90
N ARG A 76 -7.47 5.95 0.86
CA ARG A 76 -7.98 4.84 0.05
C ARG A 76 -8.22 3.56 0.84
N LEU A 77 -7.35 3.22 1.78
CA LEU A 77 -7.52 2.05 2.65
C LEU A 77 -8.58 2.29 3.73
N GLU A 78 -8.72 3.51 4.25
CA GLU A 78 -9.81 3.86 5.16
C GLU A 78 -11.17 3.70 4.47
N GLU A 79 -11.33 4.21 3.25
CA GLU A 79 -12.54 4.02 2.42
C GLU A 79 -12.78 2.54 2.11
N LEU A 80 -11.75 1.82 1.67
CA LEU A 80 -11.84 0.39 1.37
C LEU A 80 -12.31 -0.43 2.58
N LEU A 81 -11.79 -0.14 3.77
CA LEU A 81 -12.12 -0.86 5.00
C LEU A 81 -13.44 -0.39 5.62
N HIS A 82 -13.88 0.82 5.30
CA HIS A 82 -15.23 1.28 5.63
C HIS A 82 -16.28 0.49 4.83
N ASP A 83 -16.08 0.35 3.52
CA ASP A 83 -17.01 -0.35 2.63
C ASP A 83 -16.94 -1.88 2.79
N ARG A 84 -15.73 -2.40 3.03
CA ARG A 84 -15.43 -3.85 3.10
C ARG A 84 -14.59 -4.18 4.34
N PRO A 85 -15.18 -4.14 5.55
CA PRO A 85 -14.44 -4.35 6.81
C PRO A 85 -13.77 -5.72 6.92
N GLU A 86 -14.28 -6.73 6.22
CA GLU A 86 -13.70 -8.08 6.13
C GLU A 86 -12.30 -8.12 5.52
N LEU A 87 -11.93 -7.11 4.71
CA LEU A 87 -10.59 -7.01 4.10
C LEU A 87 -9.50 -6.55 5.08
N ALA A 88 -9.85 -6.15 6.31
CA ALA A 88 -8.87 -5.69 7.30
C ALA A 88 -7.75 -6.73 7.53
N ARG A 89 -8.10 -8.01 7.55
CA ARG A 89 -7.12 -9.10 7.73
C ARG A 89 -6.20 -9.25 6.52
N ALA A 90 -6.72 -9.05 5.31
CA ALA A 90 -5.91 -9.06 4.10
C ALA A 90 -4.92 -7.89 4.05
N VAL A 91 -5.34 -6.69 4.48
CA VAL A 91 -4.44 -5.53 4.61
C VAL A 91 -3.34 -5.79 5.65
N VAL A 92 -3.66 -6.41 6.78
CA VAL A 92 -2.65 -6.82 7.78
C VAL A 92 -1.65 -7.83 7.20
N GLU A 93 -2.12 -8.83 6.44
CA GLU A 93 -1.23 -9.80 5.78
C GLU A 93 -0.27 -9.12 4.79
N LEU A 94 -0.80 -8.24 3.93
CA LEU A 94 0.00 -7.47 2.98
C LEU A 94 0.99 -6.54 3.69
N THR A 95 0.59 -5.97 4.82
CA THR A 95 1.47 -5.13 5.65
C THR A 95 2.66 -5.92 6.19
N ALA A 96 2.43 -7.15 6.66
CA ALA A 96 3.50 -8.03 7.14
C ALA A 96 4.49 -8.38 6.02
N ARG A 97 3.98 -8.81 4.86
CA ARG A 97 4.83 -9.18 3.71
C ARG A 97 5.71 -8.03 3.21
N ALA A 98 5.16 -6.81 3.16
CA ALA A 98 5.92 -5.63 2.75
C ALA A 98 7.08 -5.26 3.71
N ARG A 99 7.09 -5.79 4.95
CA ARG A 99 8.19 -5.61 5.90
C ARG A 99 9.28 -6.67 5.75
N GLU A 100 8.93 -7.83 5.21
CA GLU A 100 9.84 -8.94 4.93
C GLU A 100 10.63 -8.72 3.63
N ALA A 101 10.10 -7.87 2.73
CA ALA A 101 10.74 -7.35 1.52
C ALA A 101 11.59 -6.09 1.77
#